data_AF-A0A3N1R875-F1
#
_entry.id   AF-A0A3N1R875-F1
#
_cell.length_a   1.000
_cell.length_b   1.000
_cell.length_c   1.000
_cell.angle_alpha   90.00
_cell.angle_beta   90.00
_cell.angle_gamma   90.00
#
_symmetry.space_group_name_H-M   'P 1'
#
loop_
_entity.id
_entity.type
_entity.pdbx_description
1 polymer ?
#
loop_
_entity_poly.entity_id
_entity_poly.type
_entity_poly.pdbx_seq_one_letter_code
_entity_poly.pdbx_strand_id
1 'polypeptide(L)'
;MCGLWGYEGAPTKAALIGKTSDRRPVGFSVILFIYTVFGNSLEFRRRHNTYYSTLSAYASMDPVGIVTSSEIVISQWLGTADRELIRRLPNVSPVLLDIESWRTMILEPYNRLGPGVYIVGAKIEDEGVVAVMERRKPMLRVVQPDNDRLGRGRS
;
A
#
# COMPACT_ATOMS: atom_id res chain seq x y z
N MET A 1 -30.23 41.90 1.37
CA MET A 1 -30.56 40.73 0.51
C MET A 1 -29.26 40.12 0.03
N CYS A 2 -29.14 38.80 0.19
CA CYS A 2 -28.31 37.78 -0.49
C CYS A 2 -26.86 38.12 -0.94
N GLY A 3 -25.82 37.33 -0.67
CA GLY A 3 -25.74 36.01 -0.04
C GLY A 3 -24.29 35.50 -0.01
N LEU A 4 -23.97 34.72 1.05
CA LEU A 4 -22.74 33.95 1.27
C LEU A 4 -22.55 32.83 0.23
N TRP A 5 -21.29 32.53 -0.13
CA TRP A 5 -20.74 31.16 -0.31
C TRP A 5 -19.21 31.30 -0.09
N GLY A 6 -18.54 30.76 0.94
CA GLY A 6 -18.80 29.52 1.66
C GLY A 6 -18.06 28.38 0.96
N TYR A 7 -16.74 28.27 1.20
CA TYR A 7 -15.92 27.14 0.75
C TYR A 7 -16.44 25.88 1.47
N GLU A 8 -17.30 25.11 0.81
CA GLU A 8 -17.78 23.84 1.32
C GLU A 8 -16.68 22.78 1.22
N GLY A 9 -16.33 22.22 2.37
CA GLY A 9 -15.34 21.18 2.52
C GLY A 9 -15.69 19.91 1.75
N ALA A 10 -14.64 19.26 1.22
CA ALA A 10 -14.75 17.92 0.68
C ALA A 10 -15.35 16.96 1.74
N PRO A 11 -16.31 16.11 1.38
CA PRO A 11 -16.98 15.24 2.33
C PRO A 11 -16.01 14.16 2.84
N THR A 12 -15.59 14.29 4.09
CA THR A 12 -14.97 13.21 4.87
C THR A 12 -16.01 12.13 5.09
N LYS A 13 -16.04 11.10 4.23
CA LYS A 13 -16.79 9.86 4.50
C LYS A 13 -16.07 9.04 5.58
N ALA A 14 -16.08 9.56 6.80
CA ALA A 14 -15.95 8.76 8.02
C ALA A 14 -17.35 8.21 8.35
N ALA A 15 -17.80 7.19 7.61
CA ALA A 15 -19.04 6.50 7.91
C ALA A 15 -18.75 5.39 8.94
N LEU A 16 -19.07 5.73 10.18
CA LEU A 16 -19.25 4.85 11.33
C LEU A 16 -19.98 3.54 10.95
N ILE A 17 -19.36 2.40 11.24
CA ILE A 17 -20.10 1.17 11.57
C ILE A 17 -19.70 0.79 13.00
N GLY A 18 -20.28 1.52 13.94
CA GLY A 18 -20.34 1.12 15.34
C GLY A 18 -21.57 0.24 15.54
N LYS A 19 -21.40 -1.07 15.55
CA LYS A 19 -22.26 -1.96 16.33
C LYS A 19 -21.42 -2.62 17.41
N THR A 20 -21.77 -2.27 18.63
CA THR A 20 -21.39 -2.84 19.93
C THR A 20 -21.04 -4.33 19.87
N SER A 21 -19.78 -4.66 20.16
CA SER A 21 -19.42 -5.93 20.78
C SER A 21 -18.08 -5.78 21.52
N ASP A 22 -18.09 -6.22 22.77
CA ASP A 22 -17.15 -5.88 23.84
C ASP A 22 -15.85 -6.69 23.78
N ARG A 23 -15.12 -6.59 22.67
CA ARG A 23 -13.76 -7.10 22.52
C ARG A 23 -12.98 -6.15 21.62
N ARG A 24 -12.20 -5.24 22.21
CA ARG A 24 -11.28 -4.39 21.43
C ARG A 24 -10.16 -5.28 20.88
N PRO A 25 -10.07 -5.51 19.56
CA PRO A 25 -8.89 -6.12 18.98
C PRO A 25 -7.81 -5.04 18.90
N VAL A 26 -6.60 -5.41 19.25
CA VAL A 26 -5.39 -4.56 19.25
C VAL A 26 -5.13 -3.92 17.86
N GLY A 27 -5.73 -4.46 16.79
CA GLY A 27 -5.63 -3.97 15.41
C GLY A 27 -6.34 -2.65 15.09
N PHE A 28 -7.36 -2.23 15.86
CA PHE A 28 -8.11 -1.01 15.53
C PHE A 28 -7.29 0.29 15.71
N SER A 29 -6.25 0.25 16.55
CA SER A 29 -5.39 1.41 16.83
C SER A 29 -4.25 1.58 15.83
N VAL A 30 -3.86 0.51 15.11
CA VAL A 30 -2.78 0.53 14.11
C VAL A 30 -3.26 1.10 12.79
N ILE A 31 -4.49 0.76 12.39
CA ILE A 31 -5.12 1.24 11.17
C ILE A 31 -5.24 2.78 11.16
N LEU A 32 -5.51 3.40 12.32
CA LEU A 32 -5.63 4.87 12.41
C LEU A 32 -4.28 5.61 12.21
N PHE A 33 -3.14 4.99 12.51
CA PHE A 33 -1.81 5.61 12.37
C PHE A 33 -1.23 5.55 10.95
N ILE A 34 -1.74 4.65 10.10
CA ILE A 34 -1.35 4.55 8.68
C ILE A 34 -1.76 5.82 7.89
N TYR A 35 -2.81 6.51 8.32
CA TYR A 35 -3.38 7.64 7.57
C TYR A 35 -2.51 8.90 7.51
N THR A 36 -1.50 9.08 8.39
CA THR A 36 -0.98 10.43 8.68
C THR A 36 0.30 10.84 7.92
N VAL A 37 1.01 9.94 7.23
CA VAL A 37 2.43 10.24 6.89
C VAL A 37 2.72 10.58 5.41
N PHE A 38 1.94 10.11 4.42
CA PHE A 38 2.41 10.15 3.01
C PHE A 38 1.67 11.07 2.03
N GLY A 39 0.62 11.77 2.46
CA GLY A 39 -0.13 12.70 1.61
C GLY A 39 -0.96 12.00 0.52
N ASN A 40 -2.01 12.67 0.04
CA ASN A 40 -3.04 12.08 -0.84
C ASN A 40 -2.58 11.73 -2.27
N SER A 41 -1.28 11.84 -2.57
CA SER A 41 -0.75 11.83 -3.94
C SER A 41 0.17 10.65 -4.27
N LEU A 42 0.54 9.85 -3.27
CA LEU A 42 1.34 8.65 -3.46
C LEU A 42 0.47 7.51 -4.01
N GLU A 43 0.94 6.91 -5.10
CA GLU A 43 0.26 5.84 -5.80
C GLU A 43 1.23 4.75 -6.24
N PHE A 44 0.73 3.52 -6.26
CA PHE A 44 1.40 2.35 -6.78
C PHE A 44 0.62 1.77 -7.94
N ARG A 45 1.31 1.21 -8.91
CA ARG A 45 0.70 0.53 -10.05
C ARG A 45 1.14 -0.92 -10.10
N ARG A 46 0.14 -1.81 -10.11
CA ARG A 46 0.32 -3.24 -10.37
C ARG A 46 -0.26 -3.58 -11.75
N ARG A 47 0.32 -4.58 -12.40
CA ARG A 47 -0.19 -5.13 -13.65
C ARG A 47 -0.88 -6.45 -13.36
N HIS A 48 -2.15 -6.55 -13.72
CA HIS A 48 -2.93 -7.78 -13.63
C HIS A 48 -3.60 -8.05 -14.98
N ASN A 49 -3.29 -9.20 -15.60
CA ASN A 49 -3.90 -9.64 -16.87
C ASN A 49 -3.96 -8.53 -17.94
N THR A 50 -2.85 -7.82 -18.15
CA THR A 50 -2.71 -6.73 -19.15
C THR A 50 -3.35 -5.39 -18.78
N TYR A 51 -4.05 -5.30 -17.64
CA TYR A 51 -4.58 -4.05 -17.10
C TYR A 51 -3.74 -3.53 -15.93
N TYR A 52 -3.64 -2.21 -15.83
CA TYR A 52 -3.03 -1.55 -14.68
C TYR A 52 -4.10 -1.21 -13.64
N SER A 53 -3.87 -1.63 -12.40
CA SER A 53 -4.64 -1.18 -11.25
C SER A 53 -3.77 -0.27 -10.37
N THR A 54 -4.40 0.77 -9.83
CA THR A 54 -3.75 1.78 -8.99
C THR A 54 -4.10 1.51 -7.54
N LEU A 55 -3.09 1.36 -6.69
CA LEU A 55 -3.24 1.30 -5.23
C LEU A 55 -2.87 2.67 -4.65
N SER A 56 -3.75 3.22 -3.82
CA SER A 56 -3.50 4.49 -3.14
C SER A 56 -2.58 4.31 -1.93
N ALA A 57 -2.10 5.40 -1.35
CA ALA A 57 -1.30 5.35 -0.12
C ALA A 57 -2.08 4.90 1.14
N TYR A 58 -3.42 4.89 1.08
CA TYR A 58 -4.32 4.57 2.19
C TYR A 58 -4.90 3.15 2.06
N ALA A 59 -5.48 2.64 3.14
CA ALA A 59 -6.16 1.36 3.16
C ALA A 59 -7.39 1.42 2.25
N SER A 60 -7.32 0.74 1.10
CA SER A 60 -8.44 0.64 0.15
C SER A 60 -9.07 -0.76 0.11
N MET A 61 -8.41 -1.76 0.72
CA MET A 61 -8.79 -3.17 0.60
C MET A 61 -8.76 -3.68 -0.85
N ASP A 62 -8.05 -2.98 -1.73
CA ASP A 62 -7.84 -3.47 -3.08
C ASP A 62 -6.94 -4.72 -3.04
N PRO A 63 -7.15 -5.69 -3.96
CA PRO A 63 -6.30 -6.86 -4.03
C PRO A 63 -4.88 -6.46 -4.46
N VAL A 64 -3.89 -7.01 -3.77
CA VAL A 64 -2.46 -6.89 -4.10
C VAL A 64 -1.80 -8.26 -3.99
N GLY A 65 -0.86 -8.55 -4.88
CA GLY A 65 -0.13 -9.80 -4.91
C GLY A 65 1.10 -9.77 -4.02
N ILE A 66 1.29 -10.83 -3.24
CA ILE A 66 2.50 -11.15 -2.51
C ILE A 66 3.28 -12.18 -3.34
N VAL A 67 4.49 -11.80 -3.74
CA VAL A 67 5.37 -12.64 -4.55
C VAL A 67 6.12 -13.61 -3.63
N THR A 68 5.86 -14.90 -3.81
CA THR A 68 6.53 -15.99 -3.10
C THR A 68 7.53 -16.71 -4.01
N SER A 69 8.18 -17.75 -3.49
CA SER A 69 9.09 -18.60 -4.27
C SER A 69 8.37 -19.48 -5.31
N SER A 70 7.07 -19.71 -5.17
CA SER A 70 6.28 -20.60 -6.04
C SER A 70 5.15 -19.90 -6.78
N GLU A 71 4.55 -18.86 -6.19
CA GLU A 71 3.31 -18.27 -6.70
C GLU A 71 3.15 -16.79 -6.30
N ILE A 72 2.07 -16.17 -6.77
CA ILE A 72 1.61 -14.87 -6.29
C ILE A 72 0.35 -15.08 -5.47
N VAL A 73 0.43 -14.83 -4.16
CA VAL A 73 -0.69 -14.96 -3.23
C VAL A 73 -1.41 -13.62 -3.11
N ILE A 74 -2.73 -13.59 -3.29
CA ILE A 74 -3.50 -12.34 -3.18
C ILE A 74 -3.76 -12.01 -1.70
N SER A 75 -3.56 -10.74 -1.35
CA SER A 75 -3.81 -10.17 -0.02
C SER A 75 -4.57 -8.83 -0.15
N GLN A 76 -5.10 -8.35 0.97
CA GLN A 76 -5.77 -7.05 1.08
C GLN A 76 -4.75 -5.91 1.22
N TRP A 77 -4.90 -4.84 0.45
CA TRP A 77 -4.06 -3.66 0.54
C TRP A 77 -4.48 -2.74 1.69
N LEU A 78 -3.57 -2.55 2.64
CA LEU A 78 -3.76 -1.73 3.83
C LEU A 78 -3.08 -0.36 3.73
N GLY A 79 -2.52 -0.01 2.57
CA GLY A 79 -1.84 1.28 2.37
C GLY A 79 -0.34 1.21 2.61
N THR A 80 0.21 2.29 3.15
CA THR A 80 1.66 2.48 3.33
C THR A 80 2.01 2.77 4.77
N ALA A 81 3.13 2.26 5.25
CA ALA A 81 3.56 2.47 6.63
C ALA A 81 5.06 2.74 6.71
N ASP A 82 5.47 3.60 7.64
CA ASP A 82 6.89 3.83 7.89
C ASP A 82 7.56 2.60 8.50
N ARG A 83 8.79 2.32 8.06
CA ARG A 83 9.62 1.21 8.54
C ARG A 83 9.72 1.14 10.07
N GLU A 84 9.85 2.29 10.73
CA GLU A 84 9.98 2.34 12.19
C GLU A 84 8.69 1.97 12.93
N LEU A 85 7.53 2.22 12.30
CA LEU A 85 6.24 1.74 12.82
C LEU A 85 6.16 0.21 12.68
N ILE A 86 6.49 -0.30 11.50
CA ILE A 86 6.41 -1.74 11.19
C ILE A 86 7.32 -2.57 12.09
N ARG A 87 8.52 -2.09 12.42
CA ARG A 87 9.43 -2.76 13.35
C ARG A 87 8.87 -2.95 14.76
N ARG A 88 7.86 -2.17 15.16
CA ARG A 88 7.26 -2.22 16.49
C ARG A 88 6.00 -3.09 16.55
N LEU A 89 5.46 -3.49 15.39
CA LEU A 89 4.26 -4.31 15.35
C LEU A 89 4.63 -5.78 15.63
N PRO A 90 3.87 -6.48 16.49
CA PRO A 90 3.97 -7.93 16.58
C PRO A 90 3.37 -8.58 15.32
N ASN A 91 3.76 -9.82 15.05
CA ASN A 91 3.15 -10.68 14.02
C ASN A 91 3.16 -10.11 12.59
N VAL A 92 4.25 -9.44 12.23
CA VAL A 92 4.48 -8.97 10.86
C VAL A 92 5.56 -9.79 10.18
N SER A 93 5.33 -10.13 8.90
CA SER A 93 6.31 -10.83 8.07
C SER A 93 6.69 -9.99 6.84
N PRO A 94 7.99 -9.89 6.50
CA PRO A 94 8.43 -9.15 5.32
C PRO A 94 8.06 -9.92 4.05
N VAL A 95 7.50 -9.22 3.07
CA VAL A 95 7.03 -9.79 1.80
C VAL A 95 7.47 -8.93 0.61
N LEU A 96 7.37 -9.49 -0.59
CA LEU A 96 7.59 -8.76 -1.85
C LEU A 96 6.25 -8.54 -2.53
N LEU A 97 6.02 -7.33 -3.06
CA LEU A 97 4.74 -6.96 -3.68
C LEU A 97 4.78 -7.03 -5.20
N ASP A 98 3.66 -7.42 -5.82
CA ASP A 98 3.45 -7.46 -7.29
C ASP A 98 3.26 -6.07 -7.93
N ILE A 99 3.96 -5.07 -7.41
CA ILE A 99 3.89 -3.68 -7.88
C ILE A 99 4.99 -3.46 -8.92
N GLU A 100 4.62 -2.89 -10.07
CA GLU A 100 5.56 -2.59 -11.16
C GLU A 100 6.12 -1.18 -11.07
N SER A 101 5.39 -0.24 -10.46
CA SER A 101 5.83 1.16 -10.41
C SER A 101 5.13 1.97 -9.33
N TRP A 102 5.70 3.12 -8.99
CA TRP A 102 5.15 4.04 -7.98
C TRP A 102 5.42 5.51 -8.34
N ARG A 103 4.62 6.43 -7.81
CA ARG A 103 4.85 7.88 -7.91
C ARG A 103 4.45 8.57 -6.62
N THR A 104 5.13 9.66 -6.27
CA THR A 104 4.83 10.46 -5.08
C THR A 104 3.81 11.56 -5.32
N MET A 105 3.72 12.05 -6.55
CA MET A 105 2.76 13.08 -6.94
C MET A 105 2.04 12.71 -8.23
N ILE A 106 0.77 13.10 -8.35
CA ILE A 106 -0.11 12.75 -9.49
C ILE A 106 0.43 13.26 -10.82
N LEU A 107 1.16 14.38 -10.83
CA LEU A 107 1.72 14.97 -12.05
C LEU A 107 3.10 14.39 -12.40
N GLU A 108 3.71 13.58 -11.53
CA GLU A 108 4.99 12.95 -11.79
C GLU A 108 4.84 11.67 -12.62
N PRO A 109 5.82 11.34 -13.48
CA PRO A 109 5.89 10.04 -14.11
C PRO A 109 6.05 8.93 -13.06
N TYR A 110 5.54 7.74 -13.37
CA TYR A 110 5.75 6.57 -12.52
C TYR A 110 7.21 6.11 -12.58
N ASN A 111 7.82 5.93 -11.41
CA ASN A 111 9.09 5.25 -11.23
C ASN A 111 8.88 3.76 -11.46
N ARG A 112 9.29 3.24 -12.62
CA ARG A 112 9.19 1.82 -12.95
C ARG A 112 10.29 1.02 -12.25
N LEU A 113 9.91 -0.12 -11.70
CA LEU A 113 10.84 -1.08 -11.12
C LEU A 113 11.44 -1.95 -12.23
N GLY A 114 12.76 -2.00 -12.27
CA GLY A 114 13.48 -2.89 -13.19
C GLY A 114 13.35 -4.38 -12.83
N PRO A 115 13.90 -5.26 -13.68
CA PRO A 115 13.89 -6.69 -13.45
C PRO A 115 14.51 -7.08 -12.10
N GLY A 116 13.81 -7.93 -11.35
CA GLY A 116 14.26 -8.40 -10.03
C GLY A 116 14.19 -7.34 -8.93
N VAL A 117 13.63 -6.15 -9.18
CA VAL A 117 13.43 -5.12 -8.16
C VAL A 117 11.97 -5.14 -7.69
N TYR A 118 11.77 -5.25 -6.38
CA TYR A 118 10.46 -5.34 -5.77
C TYR A 118 10.28 -4.31 -4.67
N ILE A 119 9.05 -3.84 -4.48
CA ILE A 119 8.69 -3.10 -3.28
C ILE A 119 8.55 -4.09 -2.12
N VAL A 120 9.13 -3.72 -0.98
CA VAL A 120 9.00 -4.46 0.27
C VAL A 120 7.66 -4.13 0.90
N GLY A 121 6.89 -5.18 1.19
CA GLY A 121 5.70 -5.10 2.02
C GLY A 121 5.92 -5.70 3.39
N ALA A 122 4.98 -5.42 4.30
CA ALA A 122 4.84 -6.13 5.57
C ALA A 122 3.44 -6.72 5.64
N LYS A 123 3.37 -8.06 5.69
CA LYS A 123 2.12 -8.78 5.88
C LYS A 123 1.80 -8.79 7.37
N ILE A 124 0.68 -8.18 7.72
CA ILE A 124 0.06 -8.24 9.04
C ILE A 124 -0.81 -9.49 9.02
N GLU A 125 -0.53 -10.43 9.91
CA GLU A 125 -1.23 -11.72 9.99
C GLU A 125 -2.76 -11.52 10.01
N ASP A 126 -3.48 -12.26 9.18
CA ASP A 126 -4.94 -12.22 8.97
C ASP A 126 -5.59 -10.89 8.55
N GLU A 127 -4.84 -9.78 8.49
CA GLU A 127 -5.40 -8.46 8.14
C GLU A 127 -5.12 -8.08 6.68
N GLY A 128 -3.87 -8.20 6.23
CA GLY A 128 -3.48 -7.75 4.90
C GLY A 128 -2.02 -7.34 4.82
N VAL A 129 -1.70 -6.44 3.88
CA VAL A 129 -0.33 -6.03 3.60
C VAL A 129 -0.23 -4.52 3.40
N VAL A 130 0.82 -3.94 3.95
CA VAL A 130 1.22 -2.55 3.69
C VAL A 130 2.50 -2.53 2.86
N ALA A 131 2.68 -1.51 2.02
CA ALA A 131 4.02 -1.20 1.51
C ALA A 131 4.84 -0.46 2.58
N VAL A 132 6.08 -0.89 2.77
CA VAL A 132 6.98 -0.30 3.75
C VAL A 132 7.70 0.88 3.13
N MET A 133 7.66 2.01 3.83
CA MET A 133 8.24 3.27 3.40
C MET A 133 9.46 3.62 4.26
N GLU A 134 10.46 4.25 3.65
CA GLU A 134 11.60 4.85 4.32
C GLU A 134 11.83 6.24 3.74
N ARG A 135 11.78 7.27 4.58
CA ARG A 135 12.03 8.68 4.18
C ARG A 135 11.24 9.10 2.93
N ARG A 136 9.94 8.74 2.87
CA ARG A 136 8.98 9.01 1.77
C ARG A 136 9.15 8.22 0.47
N LYS A 137 10.05 7.24 0.44
CA LYS A 137 10.19 6.33 -0.70
C LYS A 137 9.81 4.92 -0.28
N PRO A 138 9.22 4.10 -1.17
CA PRO A 138 9.03 2.69 -0.87
C PRO A 138 10.39 2.03 -0.68
N MET A 139 10.47 1.15 0.31
CA MET A 139 11.63 0.28 0.47
C MET A 139 11.67 -0.70 -0.70
N LEU A 140 12.85 -0.83 -1.30
CA LEU A 140 13.08 -1.72 -2.43
C LEU A 140 13.95 -2.90 -2.01
N ARG A 141 13.69 -4.05 -2.59
CA ARG A 141 14.55 -5.24 -2.48
C ARG A 141 14.89 -5.76 -3.86
N VAL A 142 16.17 -6.04 -4.05
CA VAL A 142 16.69 -6.68 -5.26
C VAL A 142 16.78 -8.19 -5.01
N VAL A 143 16.24 -8.97 -5.93
CA VAL A 143 16.44 -10.42 -6.03
C VAL A 143 17.17 -10.72 -7.33
N GLN A 144 17.76 -11.91 -7.45
CA GLN A 144 18.45 -12.30 -8.69
C GLN A 144 17.49 -12.17 -9.89
N PRO A 145 17.88 -11.52 -11.00
CA PRO A 145 16.98 -11.25 -12.13
C PRO A 145 16.34 -12.49 -12.73
N ASP A 146 17.04 -13.63 -12.71
CA ASP A 146 16.52 -14.92 -13.21
C ASP A 146 15.37 -15.48 -12.34
N ASN A 147 15.14 -14.86 -11.18
CA ASN A 147 14.02 -15.13 -10.29
C ASN A 147 12.95 -14.04 -10.33
N ASP A 148 12.95 -13.13 -11.32
CA ASP A 148 11.87 -12.15 -11.47
C ASP A 148 10.57 -12.82 -11.92
N ARG A 149 9.67 -13.00 -10.95
CA ARG A 149 8.35 -13.62 -11.13
C ARG A 149 7.33 -12.72 -11.81
N LEU A 150 7.65 -11.45 -12.03
CA LEU A 150 6.80 -10.57 -12.84
C LEU A 150 7.18 -10.60 -14.32
N GLY A 151 8.17 -11.41 -14.71
CA GLY A 151 8.54 -11.61 -16.12
C GLY A 151 9.06 -10.33 -16.79
N ARG A 152 9.64 -9.39 -16.02
CA ARG A 152 10.19 -8.15 -16.58
C ARG A 152 11.53 -8.48 -17.22
N GLY A 153 11.61 -8.31 -18.53
CA GLY A 153 12.86 -8.50 -19.28
C GLY A 153 13.86 -7.37 -19.00
N ARG A 154 15.15 -7.67 -19.12
CA ARG A 154 16.18 -6.62 -19.26
C ARG A 154 15.94 -5.94 -20.62
N SER A 155 15.29 -4.78 -20.61
CA SER A 155 15.14 -3.93 -21.79
C SER A 155 16.48 -3.32 -22.20
#